data_AF-A0A9C7TDX2-F1
#
_entry.id   AF-A0A9C7TDX2-F1
#
_cell.length_a   1.000
_cell.length_b   1.000
_cell.length_c   1.000
_cell.angle_alpha   90.00
_cell.angle_beta   90.00
_cell.angle_gamma   90.00
#
_symmetry.space_group_name_H-M   'P 1'
#
loop_
_entity.id
_entity.type
_entity.pdbx_description
1 polymer ?
#
loop_
_entity_poly.entity_id
_entity_poly.type
_entity_poly.pdbx_seq_one_letter_code
_entity_poly.pdbx_strand_id
1 'polypeptide(L)'
;MSVRLYDKGEFARVAQTIQNVPELKAAFLSSKERLMATLYGTSEGKAIYCFVERLYIANRLAYEYQYGNNETITIPRMKETEFVAFPYTIKEFIEVLSSIRYNLYTNNDRCFLGQEDMERVDRLLNTARRLYIEQLEEELGRR
;
A
#
# COMPACT_ATOMS: atom_id res chain seq x y z
N MET A 1 -17.95 8.92 -6.80
CA MET A 1 -16.84 8.15 -6.20
C MET A 1 -17.38 7.40 -4.99
N SER A 2 -17.21 6.07 -4.94
CA SER A 2 -17.59 5.24 -3.80
C SER A 2 -16.33 4.86 -3.04
N VAL A 3 -16.31 5.04 -1.72
CA VAL A 3 -15.16 4.67 -0.88
C VAL A 3 -15.43 3.31 -0.25
N ARG A 4 -14.58 2.32 -0.53
CA ARG A 4 -14.65 1.00 0.13
C ARG A 4 -13.85 1.00 1.43
N LEU A 5 -14.44 0.46 2.48
CA LEU A 5 -13.78 0.22 3.76
C LEU A 5 -13.02 -1.10 3.70
N TYR A 6 -11.69 -1.02 3.66
CA TYR A 6 -10.80 -2.19 3.64
C TYR A 6 -10.55 -2.70 5.06
N ASP A 7 -10.48 -4.02 5.23
CA ASP A 7 -10.13 -4.62 6.53
C ASP A 7 -8.62 -4.60 6.79
N LYS A 8 -8.22 -4.85 8.04
CA LYS A 8 -6.80 -4.89 8.42
C LYS A 8 -6.03 -6.00 7.69
N GLY A 9 -6.68 -7.11 7.37
CA GLY A 9 -6.08 -8.25 6.68
C GLY A 9 -5.65 -7.89 5.27
N GLU A 10 -6.46 -7.12 4.53
CA GLU A 10 -6.11 -6.64 3.20
C GLU A 10 -4.83 -5.77 3.23
N PHE A 11 -4.70 -4.88 4.22
CA PHE A 11 -3.47 -4.11 4.43
C PHE A 11 -2.30 -4.98 4.87
N ALA A 12 -2.51 -5.95 5.77
CA ALA A 12 -1.47 -6.89 6.18
C ALA A 12 -0.90 -7.66 4.98
N ARG A 13 -1.77 -8.13 4.07
CA ARG A 13 -1.36 -8.79 2.83
C ARG A 13 -0.59 -7.84 1.90
N VAL A 14 -0.96 -6.55 1.80
CA VAL A 14 -0.18 -5.53 1.08
C VAL A 14 1.25 -5.44 1.66
N ALA A 15 1.38 -5.31 2.98
CA ALA A 15 2.69 -5.27 3.63
C ALA A 15 3.53 -6.51 3.34
N GLN A 16 2.93 -7.69 3.48
CA GLN A 16 3.62 -8.96 3.22
C GLN A 16 4.01 -9.12 1.75
N THR A 17 3.20 -8.65 0.82
CA THR A 17 3.55 -8.70 -0.61
C THR A 17 4.76 -7.82 -0.90
N ILE A 18 4.80 -6.60 -0.37
CA ILE A 18 5.96 -5.69 -0.52
C ILE A 18 7.22 -6.32 0.10
N GLN A 19 7.10 -6.96 1.26
CA GLN A 19 8.26 -7.56 1.93
C GLN A 19 8.82 -8.81 1.26
N ASN A 20 7.95 -9.64 0.67
CA ASN A 20 8.32 -10.95 0.15
C ASN A 20 8.62 -10.95 -1.37
N VAL A 21 8.21 -9.91 -2.10
CA VAL A 21 8.57 -9.75 -3.53
C VAL A 21 9.81 -8.85 -3.63
N PRO A 22 10.99 -9.38 -4.02
CA PRO A 22 12.25 -8.65 -3.98
C PRO A 22 12.23 -7.31 -4.74
N GLU A 23 11.57 -7.28 -5.89
CA GLU A 23 11.51 -6.10 -6.76
C GLU A 23 10.60 -5.01 -6.17
N LEU A 24 9.50 -5.40 -5.51
CA LEU A 24 8.65 -4.46 -4.78
C LEU A 24 9.37 -3.89 -3.56
N LYS A 25 10.09 -4.75 -2.82
CA LYS A 25 10.91 -4.33 -1.69
C LYS A 25 11.98 -3.33 -2.11
N ALA A 26 12.74 -3.65 -3.16
CA ALA A 26 13.77 -2.76 -3.71
C ALA A 26 13.21 -1.42 -4.22
N ALA A 27 11.96 -1.41 -4.71
CA ALA A 27 11.28 -0.21 -5.19
C ALA A 27 10.61 0.62 -4.08
N PHE A 28 10.49 0.08 -2.86
CA PHE A 28 9.76 0.72 -1.76
C PHE A 28 10.38 2.07 -1.35
N LEU A 29 11.67 2.05 -0.99
CA LEU A 29 12.39 3.28 -0.63
C LEU A 29 12.91 4.01 -1.87
N SER A 30 12.66 5.32 -1.93
CA SER A 30 13.31 6.21 -2.88
C SER A 30 14.83 6.23 -2.65
N SER A 31 15.61 6.68 -3.64
CA SER A 31 17.07 6.77 -3.48
C SER A 31 17.47 7.65 -2.29
N LYS A 32 16.72 8.73 -2.03
CA LYS A 32 16.91 9.62 -0.87
C LYS A 32 16.61 8.87 0.44
N GLU A 33 15.52 8.12 0.48
CA GLU A 33 15.11 7.35 1.67
C GLU A 33 16.07 6.21 1.98
N ARG A 34 16.61 5.53 0.95
CA ARG A 34 17.64 4.51 1.14
C ARG A 34 18.90 5.10 1.78
N LEU A 35 19.34 6.26 1.31
CA LEU A 35 20.47 6.95 1.90
C LEU A 35 20.22 7.28 3.38
N MET A 36 19.03 7.84 3.69
CA MET A 36 18.66 8.15 5.08
C MET A 36 18.56 6.88 5.95
N ALA A 37 17.97 5.81 5.44
CA ALA A 37 17.85 4.55 6.16
C ALA A 37 19.22 3.96 6.53
N THR A 38 20.20 4.05 5.62
CA THR A 38 21.59 3.66 5.87
C THR A 38 22.26 4.54 6.92
N LEU A 39 22.06 5.86 6.86
CA LEU A 39 22.67 6.81 7.80
C LEU A 39 22.11 6.69 9.22
N TYR A 40 20.80 6.42 9.35
CA TYR A 40 20.09 6.43 10.63
C TYR A 40 19.73 5.02 11.15
N GLY A 41 20.13 3.96 10.46
CA GLY A 41 19.91 2.57 10.89
C GLY A 41 18.44 2.16 10.93
N THR A 42 17.60 2.67 10.02
CA THR A 42 16.17 2.34 10.01
C THR A 42 15.92 0.98 9.36
N SER A 43 15.21 0.09 10.08
CA SER A 43 14.76 -1.19 9.53
C SER A 43 13.73 -1.00 8.41
N GLU A 44 14.05 -1.51 7.22
CA GLU A 44 13.18 -1.47 6.04
C GLU A 44 11.82 -2.15 6.30
N GLY A 45 11.82 -3.30 6.99
CA GLY A 45 10.59 -4.02 7.33
C GLY A 45 9.65 -3.18 8.19
N LYS A 46 10.21 -2.47 9.18
CA LYS A 46 9.44 -1.55 10.04
C LYS A 46 8.90 -0.36 9.23
N ALA A 47 9.68 0.17 8.29
CA ALA A 47 9.25 1.25 7.41
C ALA A 47 8.05 0.84 6.54
N ILE A 48 8.04 -0.39 6.02
CA ILE A 48 6.91 -0.94 5.26
C ILE A 48 5.65 -1.04 6.13
N TYR A 49 5.76 -1.57 7.35
CA TYR A 49 4.62 -1.65 8.27
C TYR A 49 4.06 -0.28 8.63
N CYS A 50 4.92 0.69 8.95
CA CYS A 50 4.47 2.06 9.22
C CYS A 50 3.79 2.69 8.00
N PHE A 51 4.29 2.46 6.79
CA PHE A 51 3.65 2.94 5.56
C PHE A 51 2.26 2.33 5.37
N VAL A 52 2.14 1.01 5.50
CA VAL A 52 0.86 0.32 5.34
C VAL A 52 -0.14 0.71 6.43
N GLU A 53 0.30 0.93 7.66
CA GLU A 53 -0.56 1.47 8.72
C GLU A 53 -1.10 2.85 8.35
N ARG A 54 -0.29 3.72 7.73
CA ARG A 54 -0.76 5.02 7.23
C ARG A 54 -1.78 4.87 6.10
N LEU A 55 -1.61 3.92 5.19
CA LEU A 55 -2.63 3.61 4.17
C LEU A 55 -3.95 3.17 4.82
N TYR A 56 -3.88 2.30 5.83
CA TYR A 56 -5.04 1.83 6.59
C TYR A 56 -5.76 3.00 7.27
N ILE A 57 -5.03 3.85 8.00
CA ILE A 57 -5.60 5.04 8.66
C ILE A 57 -6.23 5.97 7.63
N ALA A 58 -5.54 6.23 6.51
CA ALA A 58 -6.05 7.11 5.47
C ALA A 58 -7.32 6.58 4.80
N ASN A 59 -7.42 5.26 4.56
CA ASN A 59 -8.65 4.64 4.06
C ASN A 59 -9.82 4.79 5.04
N ARG A 60 -9.55 4.61 6.35
CA ARG A 60 -10.55 4.79 7.41
C ARG A 60 -11.04 6.24 7.44
N LEU A 61 -10.12 7.21 7.40
CA LEU A 61 -10.45 8.62 7.35
C LEU A 61 -11.26 8.99 6.11
N ALA A 62 -10.88 8.49 4.93
CA ALA A 62 -11.59 8.75 3.69
C ALA A 62 -13.03 8.19 3.72
N TYR A 63 -13.22 7.00 4.29
CA TYR A 63 -14.55 6.39 4.45
C TYR A 63 -15.43 7.20 5.41
N GLU A 64 -14.92 7.53 6.59
CA GLU A 64 -15.66 8.31 7.59
C GLU A 64 -15.94 9.73 7.12
N TYR A 65 -15.04 10.34 6.35
CA TYR A 65 -15.31 11.63 5.73
C TYR A 65 -16.46 11.58 4.71
N GLN A 66 -16.58 10.46 3.98
CA GLN A 66 -17.57 10.31 2.91
C GLN A 66 -18.94 9.86 3.42
N TYR A 67 -18.99 9.03 4.47
CA TYR A 67 -20.22 8.38 4.95
C TYR A 67 -20.49 8.58 6.45
N GLY A 68 -19.56 9.18 7.18
CA GLY A 68 -19.71 9.42 8.62
C GLY A 68 -20.80 10.45 8.91
N ASN A 69 -21.30 10.40 10.13
CA ASN A 69 -22.36 11.25 10.68
C ASN A 69 -21.82 12.47 11.47
N ASN A 70 -20.56 12.88 11.20
CA ASN A 70 -19.83 13.93 11.93
C ASN A 70 -19.59 13.64 13.44
N GLU A 71 -19.69 12.39 13.88
CA GLU A 71 -19.31 11.98 15.23
C GLU A 71 -17.80 11.77 15.37
N THR A 72 -17.33 11.71 16.62
CA THR A 72 -15.93 11.37 16.92
C THR A 72 -15.68 9.91 16.60
N ILE A 73 -14.69 9.65 15.74
CA ILE A 73 -14.26 8.30 15.37
C ILE A 73 -12.99 7.91 16.12
N THR A 74 -12.85 6.62 16.44
CA THR A 74 -11.60 6.04 16.92
C THR A 74 -11.08 5.04 15.91
N ILE A 75 -9.92 5.33 15.31
CA ILE A 75 -9.28 4.43 14.35
C ILE A 75 -8.25 3.56 15.09
N PRO A 76 -8.48 2.25 15.22
CA PRO A 76 -7.57 1.38 15.96
C PRO A 76 -6.30 1.16 15.14
N ARG A 77 -5.14 1.37 15.78
CA ARG A 77 -3.82 1.08 15.18
C ARG A 77 -3.66 -0.40 14.82
N MET A 78 -2.76 -0.67 13.88
CA MET A 78 -2.37 -2.04 13.54
C MET A 78 -1.26 -2.51 14.50
N LYS A 79 -1.43 -3.69 15.09
CA LYS A 79 -0.40 -4.34 15.90
C LYS A 79 0.55 -5.13 14.99
N GLU A 80 1.80 -5.31 15.42
CA GLU A 80 2.77 -6.10 14.65
C GLU A 80 2.27 -7.53 14.37
N THR A 81 1.58 -8.15 15.34
CA THR A 81 0.97 -9.48 15.18
C THR A 81 -0.14 -9.53 14.14
N GLU A 82 -0.75 -8.40 13.79
CA GLU A 82 -1.79 -8.31 12.76
C GLU A 82 -1.20 -8.24 11.34
N PHE A 83 0.12 -8.11 11.17
CA PHE A 83 0.78 -8.16 9.86
C PHE A 83 1.09 -9.58 9.38
N VAL A 84 0.73 -10.61 10.13
CA VAL A 84 0.91 -12.01 9.73
C VAL A 84 -0.20 -12.38 8.73
N ALA A 85 0.15 -12.42 7.44
CA ALA A 85 -0.78 -12.75 6.37
C ALA A 85 -0.06 -13.39 5.17
N PHE A 86 -0.81 -14.09 4.32
CA PHE A 86 -0.26 -14.59 3.06
C PHE A 86 -0.16 -13.46 2.02
N PRO A 87 0.97 -13.33 1.31
CA PRO A 87 1.13 -12.32 0.29
C PRO A 87 0.08 -12.50 -0.84
N TYR A 88 -0.20 -11.41 -1.55
CA TYR A 88 -0.99 -11.44 -2.77
C TYR A 88 -0.15 -11.99 -3.94
N THR A 89 -0.81 -12.55 -4.94
CA THR A 89 -0.23 -12.64 -6.28
C THR A 89 0.01 -11.22 -6.83
N ILE A 90 0.90 -11.07 -7.82
CA ILE A 90 1.18 -9.74 -8.41
C ILE A 90 -0.09 -9.10 -8.98
N LYS A 91 -0.94 -9.89 -9.65
CA LYS A 91 -2.23 -9.42 -10.18
C LYS A 91 -3.15 -8.89 -9.07
N GLU A 92 -3.40 -9.69 -8.04
CA GLU A 92 -4.24 -9.27 -6.90
C GLU A 92 -3.67 -8.04 -6.20
N PHE A 93 -2.34 -7.96 -6.06
CA PHE A 93 -1.67 -6.80 -5.47
C PHE A 93 -1.92 -5.53 -6.27
N ILE A 94 -1.83 -5.58 -7.60
CA ILE A 94 -2.13 -4.44 -8.48
C ILE A 94 -3.59 -4.02 -8.29
N GLU A 95 -4.53 -4.95 -8.31
CA GLU A 95 -5.97 -4.69 -8.16
C GLU A 95 -6.27 -4.04 -6.81
N VAL A 96 -5.79 -4.64 -5.72
CA VAL A 96 -6.03 -4.15 -4.35
C VAL A 96 -5.36 -2.79 -4.13
N LEU A 97 -4.07 -2.64 -4.48
CA LEU A 97 -3.36 -1.39 -4.25
C LEU A 97 -3.89 -0.24 -5.14
N SER A 98 -4.33 -0.54 -6.37
CA SER A 98 -4.97 0.46 -7.24
C SER A 98 -6.31 0.91 -6.67
N SER A 99 -7.07 -0.02 -6.09
CA SER A 99 -8.35 0.29 -5.46
C SER A 99 -8.18 1.06 -4.14
N ILE A 100 -7.21 0.68 -3.30
CA ILE A 100 -6.83 1.46 -2.12
C ILE A 100 -6.46 2.88 -2.56
N ARG A 101 -5.56 3.02 -3.54
CA ARG A 101 -5.16 4.32 -4.09
C ARG A 101 -6.35 5.17 -4.51
N TYR A 102 -7.30 4.59 -5.26
CA TYR A 102 -8.51 5.28 -5.69
C TYR A 102 -9.32 5.79 -4.49
N ASN A 103 -9.49 4.96 -3.46
CA ASN A 103 -10.24 5.29 -2.24
C ASN A 103 -9.62 6.40 -1.38
N LEU A 104 -8.33 6.69 -1.55
CA LEU A 104 -7.67 7.74 -0.80
C LEU A 104 -8.03 9.14 -1.30
N TYR A 105 -8.62 9.23 -2.49
CA TYR A 105 -9.28 10.43 -3.00
C TYR A 105 -10.77 10.37 -2.67
N THR A 106 -11.36 11.51 -2.33
CA THR A 106 -12.81 11.66 -2.13
C THR A 106 -13.44 12.46 -3.26
N ASN A 107 -14.79 12.54 -3.27
CA ASN A 107 -15.54 13.23 -4.33
C ASN A 107 -15.19 14.72 -4.54
N ASN A 108 -14.50 15.37 -3.59
CA ASN A 108 -14.03 16.75 -3.69
C ASN A 108 -12.50 16.83 -3.91
N ASP A 109 -11.90 15.82 -4.54
CA ASP A 109 -10.47 15.70 -4.82
C ASP A 109 -9.55 15.79 -3.59
N ARG A 110 -10.10 15.62 -2.37
CA ARG A 110 -9.28 15.59 -1.15
C ARG A 110 -8.57 14.24 -1.05
N CYS A 111 -7.24 14.29 -0.99
CA CYS A 111 -6.38 13.14 -0.74
C CYS A 111 -6.11 13.00 0.77
N PHE A 112 -6.39 11.83 1.34
CA PHE A 112 -6.16 11.53 2.75
C PHE A 112 -4.76 10.97 3.06
N LEU A 113 -3.91 10.88 2.04
CA LEU A 113 -2.53 10.42 2.14
C LEU A 113 -1.57 11.53 1.72
N GLY A 114 -0.44 11.65 2.42
CA GLY A 114 0.61 12.61 2.07
C GLY A 114 1.23 12.32 0.70
N GLN A 115 1.76 13.35 0.05
CA GLN A 115 2.33 13.24 -1.30
C GLN A 115 3.44 12.19 -1.39
N GLU A 116 4.38 12.15 -0.44
CA GLU A 116 5.48 11.18 -0.46
C GLU A 116 5.00 9.73 -0.39
N ASP A 117 3.96 9.47 0.40
CA ASP A 117 3.35 8.15 0.50
C ASP A 117 2.56 7.81 -0.78
N MET A 118 1.91 8.79 -1.41
CA MET A 118 1.25 8.62 -2.70
C MET A 118 2.24 8.29 -3.82
N GLU A 119 3.36 9.00 -3.89
CA GLU A 119 4.44 8.70 -4.82
C GLU A 119 5.00 7.28 -4.57
N ARG A 120 5.04 6.84 -3.31
CA ARG A 120 5.44 5.46 -2.97
C ARG A 120 4.43 4.43 -3.45
N VAL A 121 3.12 4.69 -3.31
CA VAL A 121 2.06 3.85 -3.89
C VAL A 121 2.24 3.74 -5.41
N ASP A 122 2.47 4.86 -6.09
CA ASP A 122 2.64 4.90 -7.54
C ASP A 122 3.89 4.13 -8.01
N ARG A 123 5.01 4.27 -7.30
CA ARG A 123 6.21 3.43 -7.57
C ARG A 123 5.91 1.95 -7.42
N LEU A 124 5.25 1.54 -6.35
CA LEU A 124 4.90 0.13 -6.12
C LEU A 124 3.97 -0.42 -7.20
N LEU A 125 2.95 0.35 -7.61
CA LEU A 125 2.04 -0.03 -8.69
C LEU A 125 2.75 -0.16 -10.03
N ASN A 126 3.63 0.78 -10.37
CA ASN A 126 4.39 0.74 -11.62
C ASN A 126 5.34 -0.46 -11.65
N THR A 127 6.04 -0.74 -10.55
CA THR A 127 6.89 -1.93 -10.44
C THR A 127 6.06 -3.21 -10.56
N ALA A 128 4.95 -3.33 -9.84
CA ALA A 128 4.09 -4.50 -9.89
C ALA A 128 3.53 -4.74 -11.31
N ARG A 129 3.08 -3.69 -12.00
CA ARG A 129 2.60 -3.79 -13.39
C ARG A 129 3.69 -4.28 -14.35
N ARG A 130 4.92 -3.79 -14.19
CA ARG A 130 6.05 -4.27 -14.99
C ARG A 130 6.30 -5.75 -14.76
N LEU A 131 6.37 -6.19 -13.49
CA LEU A 131 6.51 -7.61 -13.15
C LEU A 131 5.40 -8.47 -13.75
N TYR A 132 4.17 -7.96 -13.73
CA TYR A 132 3.04 -8.70 -14.29
C TYR A 132 3.13 -8.83 -15.81
N ILE A 133 3.57 -7.78 -16.51
CA ILE A 133 3.82 -7.82 -17.96
C ILE A 133 4.92 -8.84 -18.28
N GLU A 134 6.04 -8.79 -17.56
CA GLU A 134 7.16 -9.75 -17.73
C GLU A 134 6.68 -11.20 -17.52
N GLN A 135 5.85 -11.46 -16.50
CA GLN A 135 5.23 -12.77 -16.27
C GLN A 135 4.36 -13.23 -17.44
N LEU A 136 3.52 -12.33 -17.99
CA LEU A 136 2.66 -12.65 -19.12
C LEU A 136 3.46 -12.91 -20.40
N GLU A 137 4.53 -12.15 -20.64
CA GLU A 137 5.42 -12.35 -21.79
C GLU A 137 6.13 -13.71 -21.71
N GLU A 138 6.60 -14.11 -20.53
CA GLU A 138 7.18 -15.45 -20.32
C GLU A 138 6.16 -16.57 -20.56
N GLU A 139 4.92 -16.41 -20.10
CA GLU A 139 3.85 -17.40 -20.31
C GLU A 139 3.47 -17.53 -21.78
N LEU A 140 3.47 -16.43 -22.52
CA LEU A 140 3.17 -16.40 -23.95
C LEU A 140 4.32 -16.95 -24.80
N GLY A 141 5.58 -16.68 -24.44
CA GLY A 141 6.76 -17.19 -25.15
C GLY A 141 7.06 -18.68 -24.89
N ARG A 142 6.41 -19.30 -23.90
CA ARG A 142 6.49 -20.74 -23.59
C ARG A 142 5.43 -21.58 -24.31
N ARG A 143 4.52 -20.97 -25.07
CA ARG A 143 3.49 -21.64 -25.90
C ARG A 143 3.87 -21.63 -27.36
#